data_AF-A0A2A4N468-F1
#
_entry.id   AF-A0A2A4N468-F1
#
_cell.length_a   1.000
_cell.length_b   1.000
_cell.length_c   1.000
_cell.angle_alpha   90.00
_cell.angle_beta   90.00
_cell.angle_gamma   90.00
#
_symmetry.space_group_name_H-M   'P 1'
#
loop_
_entity.id
_entity.type
_entity.pdbx_description
1 polymer ?
#
loop_
_entity_poly.entity_id
_entity_poly.type
_entity_poly.pdbx_seq_one_letter_code
_entity_poly.pdbx_strand_id
1 'polypeptide(L)'
;MGDLPSVLTVDEDALVVNSFSKYFGMTGWRLGWLIAPPDAIPELEKLAQNLYICAPHMAQLAALAAFLGHCYPVWLGFRGGKGVATFLGIWLALAWPVGLACCATWAVTAAVARISSLAALTAAASSTVWIMVFGGGPTFILGAVLTVLVFWRHRSNIARLQAGTEPRIGAK
;
A
#
# COMPACT_ATOMS: atom_id res chain seq x y z
N MET A 1 39.92 2.36 4.58
CA MET A 1 39.32 2.71 3.27
C MET A 1 39.68 4.17 3.07
N GLY A 2 40.63 4.47 2.17
CA GLY A 2 41.16 5.83 2.03
C GLY A 2 40.08 6.80 1.56
N ASP A 3 40.20 8.08 1.95
CA ASP A 3 39.36 9.16 1.46
C ASP A 3 39.47 9.22 -0.06
N LEU A 4 38.52 8.57 -0.74
CA LEU A 4 38.36 8.73 -2.17
C LEU A 4 37.66 10.07 -2.40
N PRO A 5 38.22 10.95 -3.26
CA PRO A 5 37.61 12.22 -3.55
C PRO A 5 36.20 12.02 -4.13
N SER A 6 35.25 12.83 -3.68
CA SER A 6 33.89 12.84 -4.24
C SER A 6 33.95 13.25 -5.71
N VAL A 7 33.07 12.71 -6.56
CA VAL A 7 32.98 13.11 -7.99
C VAL A 7 32.78 14.62 -8.16
N LEU A 8 32.13 15.27 -7.18
CA LEU A 8 31.93 16.72 -7.14
C LEU A 8 33.22 17.53 -7.00
N THR A 9 34.34 16.90 -6.63
CA THR A 9 35.66 17.55 -6.61
C THR A 9 36.34 17.58 -7.99
N VAL A 10 35.82 16.80 -8.94
CA VAL A 10 36.32 16.71 -10.32
C VAL A 10 35.39 17.44 -11.29
N ASP A 11 34.09 17.38 -11.04
CA ASP A 11 33.06 18.01 -11.86
C ASP A 11 31.92 18.54 -10.94
N GLU A 12 31.80 19.87 -10.85
CA GLU A 12 30.79 20.54 -10.02
C GLU A 12 29.36 20.37 -10.58
N ASP A 13 29.24 20.06 -11.87
CA ASP A 13 27.96 19.85 -12.55
C ASP A 13 27.53 18.37 -12.55
N ALA A 14 28.27 17.49 -11.88
CA ALA A 14 27.96 16.07 -11.81
C ALA A 14 26.70 15.77 -10.98
N LEU A 15 25.82 14.93 -11.53
CA LEU A 15 24.64 14.41 -10.84
C LEU A 15 24.97 13.13 -10.07
N VAL A 16 24.80 13.15 -8.75
CA VAL A 16 25.10 12.02 -7.86
C VAL A 16 23.81 11.40 -7.32
N VAL A 17 23.51 10.18 -7.75
CA VAL A 17 22.34 9.39 -7.30
C VAL A 17 22.80 8.32 -6.31
N ASN A 18 22.17 8.24 -5.13
CA ASN A 18 22.48 7.19 -4.15
C ASN A 18 21.22 6.72 -3.40
N SER A 19 21.30 5.55 -2.75
CA SER A 19 20.18 4.91 -2.04
C SER A 19 20.63 4.03 -0.88
N PHE A 20 19.74 3.91 0.10
CA PHE A 20 19.90 2.99 1.23
C PHE A 20 19.89 1.51 0.84
N SER A 21 19.40 1.18 -0.36
CA SER A 21 19.16 -0.19 -0.80
C SER A 21 20.44 -1.05 -0.86
N LYS A 22 21.54 -0.48 -1.34
CA LYS A 22 22.82 -1.21 -1.51
C LYS A 22 23.87 -0.76 -0.52
N TYR A 23 23.95 0.55 -0.26
CA TYR A 23 24.94 1.11 0.65
C TYR A 23 24.74 0.63 2.09
N PHE A 24 23.49 0.53 2.54
CA PHE A 24 23.14 0.12 3.91
C PHE A 24 22.45 -1.25 3.99
N GLY A 25 22.32 -1.98 2.87
CA GLY A 25 21.61 -3.27 2.83
C GLY A 25 20.10 -3.18 3.11
N MET A 26 19.52 -1.98 3.07
CA MET A 26 18.11 -1.72 3.41
C MET A 26 17.22 -1.70 2.17
N THR A 27 17.15 -2.82 1.45
CA THR A 27 16.45 -2.92 0.14
C THR A 27 14.95 -2.61 0.21
N GLY A 28 14.33 -2.70 1.39
CA GLY A 28 12.90 -2.41 1.59
C GLY A 28 12.55 -0.94 1.87
N TRP A 29 13.52 -0.09 2.21
CA TRP A 29 13.23 1.25 2.73
C TRP A 29 12.87 2.27 1.64
N ARG A 30 13.18 1.98 0.36
CA ARG A 30 12.89 2.85 -0.81
C ARG A 30 13.34 4.31 -0.64
N LEU A 31 14.31 4.56 0.25
CA LEU A 31 14.92 5.87 0.46
C LEU A 31 16.16 6.01 -0.43
N GLY A 32 16.23 7.15 -1.10
CA GLY A 32 17.38 7.58 -1.88
C GLY A 32 17.53 9.09 -1.83
N TRP A 33 18.69 9.55 -2.24
CA TRP A 33 18.98 10.97 -2.33
C TRP A 33 19.72 11.26 -3.63
N LEU A 34 19.62 12.52 -4.03
CA LEU A 34 20.20 13.05 -5.25
C LEU A 34 20.92 14.33 -4.88
N ILE A 35 22.15 14.48 -5.36
CA ILE A 35 22.85 15.77 -5.39
C ILE A 35 22.91 16.18 -6.85
N ALA A 36 22.44 17.38 -7.17
CA ALA A 36 22.32 17.87 -8.53
C ALA A 36 22.76 19.34 -8.63
N PRO A 37 23.17 19.79 -9.83
CA PRO A 37 23.50 21.20 -10.06
C PRO A 37 22.28 22.10 -9.83
N PRO A 38 22.47 23.35 -9.37
CA PRO A 38 21.38 24.29 -9.09
C PRO A 38 20.39 24.45 -10.25
N ASP A 39 20.90 24.43 -11.48
CA ASP A 39 20.11 24.63 -12.69
C ASP A 39 19.16 23.46 -13.00
N ALA A 40 19.49 22.26 -12.52
CA ALA A 40 18.69 21.04 -12.70
C ALA A 40 17.63 20.86 -11.60
N ILE A 41 17.76 21.55 -10.46
CA ILE A 41 16.85 21.41 -9.30
C ILE A 41 15.38 21.62 -9.70
N PRO A 42 14.99 22.67 -10.46
CA PRO A 42 13.59 22.90 -10.78
C PRO A 42 12.95 21.75 -11.58
N GLU A 43 13.70 21.16 -12.52
CA GLU A 43 13.19 20.03 -13.32
C GLU A 43 13.14 18.73 -12.51
N LEU A 44 14.12 18.51 -11.64
CA LEU A 44 14.15 17.36 -10.72
C LEU A 44 13.02 17.43 -9.69
N GLU A 45 12.71 18.62 -9.17
CA GLU A 45 11.56 18.84 -8.29
C GLU A 45 10.24 18.52 -8.99
N LYS A 46 10.05 18.96 -10.25
CA LYS A 46 8.86 18.60 -11.05
C LYS A 46 8.77 17.09 -11.27
N LEU A 47 9.89 16.41 -11.53
CA LEU A 47 9.92 14.95 -11.69
C LEU A 47 9.60 14.24 -10.37
N ALA A 48 10.18 14.68 -9.25
CA ALA A 48 9.91 14.16 -7.92
C ALA A 48 8.45 14.36 -7.52
N GLN A 49 7.88 15.53 -7.82
CA GLN A 49 6.46 15.82 -7.64
C GLN A 49 5.57 14.86 -8.43
N ASN A 50 5.90 14.58 -9.70
CA ASN A 50 5.17 13.58 -10.50
C ASN A 50 5.22 12.16 -9.90
N LEU A 51 6.27 11.83 -9.14
CA LEU A 51 6.43 10.54 -8.48
C LEU A 51 5.76 10.47 -7.11
N TYR A 52 5.49 11.61 -6.46
CA TYR A 52 5.02 11.67 -5.07
C TYR A 52 3.59 12.21 -4.90
N ILE A 53 3.11 13.06 -5.79
CA ILE A 53 1.80 13.73 -5.65
C ILE A 53 0.65 12.72 -5.79
N CYS A 54 0.80 11.70 -6.63
CA CYS A 54 -0.19 10.63 -6.77
C CYS A 54 0.49 9.27 -6.92
N ALA A 55 -0.18 8.21 -6.48
CA ALA A 55 0.28 6.86 -6.73
C ALA A 55 0.37 6.64 -8.26
N PRO A 56 1.57 6.42 -8.82
CA PRO A 56 1.73 6.28 -10.26
C PRO A 56 0.94 5.07 -10.75
N HIS A 57 0.40 5.16 -11.96
CA HIS A 57 -0.43 4.12 -12.56
C HIS A 57 0.22 2.72 -12.47
N MET A 58 1.54 2.65 -12.64
CA MET A 58 2.29 1.40 -12.49
C MET A 58 2.22 0.81 -11.07
N ALA A 59 2.28 1.64 -10.03
CA ALA A 59 2.16 1.19 -8.65
C ALA A 59 0.73 0.68 -8.35
N GLN A 60 -0.28 1.31 -8.94
CA GLN A 60 -1.67 0.86 -8.82
C GLN A 60 -1.90 -0.50 -9.48
N LEU A 61 -1.36 -0.71 -10.68
CA LEU A 61 -1.39 -2.01 -11.36
C LEU A 61 -0.63 -3.08 -10.57
N ALA A 62 0.54 -2.75 -10.04
CA ALA A 62 1.32 -3.66 -9.21
C ALA A 62 0.57 -4.04 -7.92
N ALA A 63 -0.12 -3.08 -7.29
CA ALA A 63 -0.96 -3.33 -6.12
C ALA A 63 -2.12 -4.29 -6.45
N LEU A 64 -2.82 -4.08 -7.57
CA LEU A 64 -3.88 -4.96 -8.03
C LEU A 64 -3.35 -6.37 -8.33
N ALA A 65 -2.23 -6.47 -9.03
CA ALA A 65 -1.59 -7.75 -9.34
C ALA A 65 -1.14 -8.49 -8.07
N ALA A 66 -0.58 -7.78 -7.09
CA ALA A 66 -0.20 -8.35 -5.80
C ALA A 66 -1.42 -8.87 -5.02
N PHE A 67 -2.54 -8.13 -5.03
CA PHE A 67 -3.78 -8.56 -4.40
C PHE A 67 -4.34 -9.83 -5.06
N LEU A 68 -4.39 -9.86 -6.39
CA LEU A 68 -4.85 -11.02 -7.15
C LEU A 68 -3.92 -12.23 -6.96
N GLY A 69 -2.60 -12.04 -6.99
CA GLY A 69 -1.62 -13.09 -6.74
C GLY A 69 -1.74 -13.69 -5.34
N HIS A 70 -2.07 -12.89 -4.32
CA HIS A 70 -2.35 -13.41 -2.98
C HIS A 70 -3.68 -14.18 -2.89
N CYS A 71 -4.72 -13.71 -3.59
CA CYS A 71 -6.04 -14.36 -3.59
C CYS A 71 -6.08 -15.63 -4.44
N TYR A 72 -5.31 -15.66 -5.53
CA TYR A 72 -5.28 -16.72 -6.54
C TYR A 72 -3.83 -17.07 -6.94
N PRO A 73 -3.00 -17.55 -6.00
CA PRO A 73 -1.63 -17.94 -6.29
C PRO A 73 -1.58 -19.16 -7.21
N VAL A 74 -0.80 -19.07 -8.28
CA VAL A 74 -0.68 -20.13 -9.30
C VAL A 74 -0.17 -21.44 -8.68
N TRP A 75 0.78 -21.36 -7.74
CA TRP A 75 1.40 -22.53 -7.11
C TRP A 75 0.51 -23.26 -6.08
N LEU A 76 -0.60 -22.66 -5.64
CA LEU A 76 -1.60 -23.33 -4.79
C LEU A 76 -2.87 -23.69 -5.59
N GLY A 77 -2.77 -23.79 -6.92
CA GLY A 77 -3.92 -24.08 -7.78
C GLY A 77 -5.02 -23.03 -7.69
N PHE A 78 -4.63 -21.75 -7.59
CA PHE A 78 -5.53 -20.59 -7.44
C PHE A 78 -6.37 -20.61 -6.16
N ARG A 79 -5.95 -21.34 -5.12
CA ARG A 79 -6.60 -21.36 -3.80
C ARG A 79 -5.79 -20.55 -2.79
N GLY A 80 -5.98 -19.24 -2.81
CA GLY A 80 -5.29 -18.31 -1.91
C GLY A 80 -6.14 -17.79 -0.75
N GLY A 81 -5.58 -16.78 -0.07
CA GLY A 81 -6.20 -16.14 1.09
C GLY A 81 -7.37 -15.22 0.74
N LYS A 82 -7.85 -14.49 1.74
CA LYS A 82 -8.93 -13.48 1.59
C LYS A 82 -8.42 -12.07 1.28
N GLY A 83 -7.10 -11.85 1.34
CA GLY A 83 -6.48 -10.58 0.92
C GLY A 83 -6.50 -9.44 1.94
N VAL A 84 -6.98 -9.62 3.17
CA VAL A 84 -7.10 -8.51 4.15
C VAL A 84 -5.76 -7.87 4.49
N ALA A 85 -4.72 -8.67 4.76
CA ALA A 85 -3.38 -8.15 5.06
C ALA A 85 -2.76 -7.45 3.83
N THR A 86 -2.95 -8.02 2.64
CA THR A 86 -2.48 -7.44 1.38
C THR A 86 -3.18 -6.11 1.08
N PHE A 87 -4.49 -6.04 1.32
CA PHE A 87 -5.29 -4.81 1.18
C PHE A 87 -4.75 -3.69 2.08
N LEU A 88 -4.51 -4.00 3.35
CA LEU A 88 -3.93 -3.03 4.28
C LEU A 88 -2.53 -2.59 3.84
N GLY A 89 -1.68 -3.53 3.43
CA GLY A 89 -0.33 -3.25 2.92
C GLY A 89 -0.35 -2.34 1.69
N ILE A 90 -1.29 -2.56 0.77
CA ILE A 90 -1.49 -1.70 -0.41
C ILE A 90 -1.82 -0.28 0.02
N TRP A 91 -2.76 -0.10 0.95
CA TRP A 91 -3.10 1.25 1.42
C TRP A 91 -1.96 1.91 2.17
N LEU A 92 -1.24 1.19 3.03
CA LEU A 92 -0.08 1.75 3.71
C LEU A 92 1.02 2.17 2.73
N ALA A 93 1.20 1.44 1.62
CA ALA A 93 2.19 1.76 0.60
C ALA A 93 1.77 2.90 -0.34
N LEU A 94 0.49 2.95 -0.75
CA LEU A 94 -0.01 3.95 -1.71
C LEU A 94 -0.47 5.24 -1.04
N ALA A 95 -1.05 5.15 0.16
CA ALA A 95 -1.59 6.27 0.91
C ALA A 95 -1.63 5.92 2.41
N TRP A 96 -0.50 6.06 3.09
CA TRP A 96 -0.36 5.70 4.50
C TRP A 96 -1.46 6.22 5.44
N PRO A 97 -2.05 7.44 5.26
CA PRO A 97 -3.15 7.89 6.13
C PRO A 97 -4.42 7.05 5.93
N VAL A 98 -4.71 6.64 4.69
CA VAL A 98 -5.84 5.74 4.37
C VAL A 98 -5.64 4.38 5.04
N GLY A 99 -4.41 3.85 4.99
CA GLY A 99 -4.07 2.58 5.65
C GLY A 99 -4.30 2.64 7.17
N LEU A 100 -3.85 3.72 7.83
CA LEU A 100 -4.08 3.92 9.26
C LEU A 100 -5.56 4.09 9.61
N ALA A 101 -6.32 4.84 8.80
CA ALA A 101 -7.76 5.00 8.99
C ALA A 101 -8.52 3.68 8.83
N CYS A 102 -8.08 2.82 7.91
CA CYS A 102 -8.60 1.45 7.77
C CYS A 102 -8.28 0.60 9.00
N CYS A 103 -7.04 0.66 9.52
CA CYS A 103 -6.66 -0.01 10.77
C CYS A 103 -7.53 0.43 11.94
N ALA A 104 -7.77 1.74 12.08
CA ALA A 104 -8.63 2.28 13.12
C ALA A 104 -10.07 1.77 12.98
N THR A 105 -10.62 1.81 11.76
CA THR A 105 -11.98 1.29 11.49
C THR A 105 -12.08 -0.21 11.84
N TRP A 106 -11.07 -0.99 11.44
CA TRP A 106 -11.00 -2.41 11.75
C TRP A 106 -10.95 -2.65 13.26
N ALA A 107 -10.07 -1.95 13.98
CA ALA A 107 -9.89 -2.11 15.42
C ALA A 107 -11.17 -1.77 16.20
N VAL A 108 -11.83 -0.65 15.84
CA VAL A 108 -13.10 -0.24 16.44
C VAL A 108 -14.19 -1.29 16.18
N THR A 109 -14.34 -1.74 14.93
CA THR A 109 -15.36 -2.75 14.59
C THR A 109 -15.08 -4.09 15.28
N ALA A 110 -13.81 -4.51 15.33
CA ALA A 110 -13.41 -5.75 15.99
C ALA A 110 -13.65 -5.69 17.51
N ALA A 111 -13.40 -4.54 18.14
CA ALA A 111 -13.64 -4.33 19.56
C ALA A 111 -15.13 -4.36 19.91
N VAL A 112 -15.98 -3.72 19.09
CA VAL A 112 -17.44 -3.65 19.32
C VAL A 112 -18.13 -4.96 18.97
N ALA A 113 -17.92 -5.47 17.75
CA ALA A 113 -18.67 -6.61 17.25
C ALA A 113 -18.04 -7.96 17.62
N ARG A 114 -16.77 -7.98 18.05
CA ARG A 114 -15.99 -9.19 18.32
C ARG A 114 -16.04 -10.20 17.16
N ILE A 115 -16.13 -9.74 15.92
CA ILE A 115 -16.11 -10.59 14.72
C ILE A 115 -15.09 -10.03 13.73
N SER A 116 -14.08 -10.85 13.39
CA SER A 116 -12.93 -10.40 12.57
C SER A 116 -13.29 -10.14 11.11
N SER A 117 -14.20 -10.95 10.55
CA SER A 117 -14.64 -10.81 9.16
C SER A 117 -15.54 -9.60 8.94
N LEU A 118 -16.37 -9.25 9.92
CA LEU A 118 -17.14 -8.01 9.91
C LEU A 118 -16.20 -6.80 9.94
N ALA A 119 -15.19 -6.81 10.82
CA ALA A 119 -14.20 -5.75 10.89
C ALA A 119 -13.42 -5.56 9.58
N ALA A 120 -13.07 -6.66 8.89
CA ALA A 120 -12.42 -6.59 7.59
C ALA A 120 -13.33 -5.99 6.50
N LEU A 121 -14.62 -6.36 6.49
CA LEU A 121 -15.60 -5.84 5.54
C LEU A 121 -15.92 -4.37 5.77
N THR A 122 -16.08 -3.95 7.04
CA THR A 122 -16.33 -2.53 7.36
C THR A 122 -15.12 -1.66 7.05
N ALA A 123 -13.90 -2.12 7.34
CA ALA A 123 -12.68 -1.42 6.97
C ALA A 123 -12.49 -1.33 5.44
N ALA A 124 -12.82 -2.38 4.70
CA ALA A 124 -12.77 -2.36 3.23
C ALA A 124 -13.87 -1.48 2.60
N ALA A 125 -15.03 -1.34 3.25
CA ALA A 125 -16.08 -0.42 2.79
C ALA A 125 -15.72 1.04 3.10
N SER A 126 -15.17 1.30 4.29
CA SER A 126 -14.77 2.64 4.72
C SER A 126 -13.54 3.15 3.97
N SER A 127 -12.69 2.27 3.44
CA SER A 127 -11.52 2.68 2.66
C SER A 127 -11.89 3.59 1.49
N THR A 128 -13.01 3.34 0.80
CA THR A 128 -13.47 4.19 -0.32
C THR A 128 -13.77 5.61 0.14
N VAL A 129 -14.29 5.78 1.36
CA VAL A 129 -14.50 7.10 1.97
C VAL A 129 -13.16 7.72 2.37
N TRP A 130 -12.27 6.95 2.99
CA TRP A 130 -10.96 7.44 3.42
C TRP A 130 -10.07 7.88 2.25
N ILE A 131 -10.18 7.24 1.09
CA ILE A 131 -9.48 7.67 -0.14
C ILE A 131 -9.96 9.05 -0.58
N MET A 132 -11.27 9.33 -0.51
CA MET A 132 -11.80 10.65 -0.87
C MET A 132 -11.33 11.74 0.08
N VAL A 133 -11.13 11.41 1.36
CA VAL A 133 -10.67 12.36 2.38
C VAL A 133 -9.16 12.59 2.31
N PHE A 134 -8.36 11.54 2.10
CA PHE A 134 -6.89 11.60 2.25
C PHE A 134 -6.07 11.22 1.02
N GLY A 135 -6.60 10.41 0.10
CA GLY A 135 -5.83 9.76 -0.97
C GLY A 135 -5.92 10.44 -2.34
N GLY A 136 -6.83 11.41 -2.50
CA GLY A 136 -7.10 12.07 -3.77
C GLY A 136 -7.85 11.18 -4.78
N GLY A 137 -8.33 11.80 -5.87
CA GLY A 137 -9.10 11.11 -6.92
C GLY A 137 -8.39 9.96 -7.69
N PRO A 138 -7.05 10.00 -7.94
CA PRO A 138 -6.41 9.02 -8.81
C PRO A 138 -6.42 7.56 -8.32
N THR A 139 -6.54 7.32 -7.02
CA THR A 139 -6.56 5.96 -6.43
C THR A 139 -7.97 5.44 -6.17
N PHE A 140 -9.00 6.26 -6.44
CA PHE A 140 -10.40 5.93 -6.16
C PHE A 140 -10.85 4.67 -6.91
N ILE A 141 -10.54 4.57 -8.21
CA ILE A 141 -10.94 3.42 -9.03
C ILE A 141 -10.30 2.13 -8.51
N LEU A 142 -8.99 2.17 -8.23
CA LEU A 142 -8.29 1.02 -7.63
C LEU A 142 -8.95 0.62 -6.31
N GLY A 143 -9.27 1.59 -5.45
CA GLY A 143 -9.90 1.32 -4.17
C GLY A 143 -11.27 0.66 -4.30
N ALA A 144 -12.13 1.17 -5.20
CA ALA A 144 -13.41 0.57 -5.49
C ALA A 144 -13.27 -0.88 -5.99
N VAL A 145 -12.33 -1.14 -6.90
CA VAL A 145 -12.04 -2.50 -7.40
C VAL A 145 -11.58 -3.42 -6.27
N LEU A 146 -10.61 -2.98 -5.45
CA LEU A 146 -10.10 -3.79 -4.34
C LEU A 146 -11.19 -4.07 -3.29
N THR A 147 -12.04 -3.09 -2.97
CA THR A 147 -13.18 -3.28 -2.06
C THR A 147 -14.14 -4.34 -2.60
N VAL A 148 -14.52 -4.27 -3.88
CA VAL A 148 -15.38 -5.30 -4.50
C VAL A 148 -14.72 -6.68 -4.44
N LEU A 149 -13.42 -6.78 -4.73
CA LEU A 149 -12.69 -8.04 -4.65
C LEU A 149 -12.64 -8.59 -3.22
N VAL A 150 -12.45 -7.75 -2.20
CA VAL A 150 -12.48 -8.16 -0.79
C VAL A 150 -13.85 -8.73 -0.44
N PHE A 151 -14.94 -8.06 -0.81
CA PHE A 151 -16.31 -8.54 -0.59
C PHE A 151 -16.55 -9.89 -1.29
N TRP A 152 -16.11 -10.01 -2.54
CA TRP A 152 -16.20 -11.26 -3.30
C TRP A 152 -15.46 -12.43 -2.63
N ARG A 153 -14.26 -12.18 -2.09
CA ARG A 153 -13.47 -13.17 -1.34
C ARG A 153 -14.11 -13.53 -0.01
N HIS A 154 -14.89 -12.63 0.58
CA HIS A 154 -15.59 -12.83 1.85
C HIS A 154 -17.02 -13.38 1.71
N ARG A 155 -17.50 -13.74 0.52
CA ARG A 155 -18.87 -14.25 0.31
C ARG A 155 -19.28 -15.37 1.28
N SER A 156 -18.37 -16.28 1.63
CA SER A 156 -18.65 -17.36 2.59
C SER A 156 -18.75 -16.85 4.03
N ASN A 157 -17.99 -15.83 4.39
CA ASN A 157 -18.09 -15.14 5.67
C ASN A 157 -19.38 -14.33 5.75
N ILE A 158 -19.77 -13.67 4.67
CA ILE A 158 -21.04 -12.93 4.58
C ILE A 158 -22.22 -13.88 4.78
N ALA A 159 -22.22 -15.04 4.14
CA ALA A 159 -23.25 -16.05 4.35
C ALA A 159 -23.34 -16.52 5.82
N ARG A 160 -22.19 -16.74 6.48
CA ARG A 160 -22.16 -17.11 7.91
C ARG A 160 -22.57 -15.97 8.84
N LEU A 161 -22.26 -14.73 8.49
CA LEU A 161 -22.73 -13.53 9.22
C LEU A 161 -24.25 -13.41 9.15
N GLN A 162 -24.83 -13.58 7.96
CA GLN A 162 -26.29 -13.60 7.77
C GLN A 162 -26.95 -14.74 8.54
N ALA A 163 -26.30 -15.90 8.61
CA ALA A 163 -26.76 -17.03 9.40
C ALA A 163 -26.46 -16.93 10.91
N GLY A 164 -25.77 -15.87 11.37
CA GLY A 164 -25.38 -15.72 12.78
C GLY A 164 -24.37 -16.77 13.30
N THR A 165 -23.70 -17.49 12.41
CA THR A 165 -22.81 -18.64 12.71
C THR A 165 -21.32 -18.29 12.66
N GLU A 166 -20.99 -17.04 12.35
CA GLU A 166 -19.61 -16.59 12.26
C GLU A 166 -18.92 -16.61 13.65
N PRO A 167 -17.72 -17.21 13.77
CA PRO A 167 -17.04 -17.34 15.05
C PRO A 167 -16.65 -15.96 15.61
N ARG A 168 -16.88 -15.80 16.91
CA ARG A 168 -16.47 -14.59 17.65
C ARG A 168 -15.00 -14.67 18.04
N ILE A 169 -14.33 -13.52 18.01
CA ILE A 169 -12.94 -13.36 18.44
C ILE A 169 -12.85 -13.73 19.93
N GLY A 170 -12.08 -14.77 20.22
CA GLY A 170 -11.82 -15.27 21.57
C GLY A 170 -12.82 -16.30 22.10
N ALA A 171 -13.77 -16.79 21.28
CA ALA A 171 -14.51 -18.01 21.61
C ALA A 171 -13.62 -19.23 21.31
N LYS A 172 -13.18 -19.94 22.36
CA LYS A 172 -12.61 -21.30 22.25
C LYS A 172 -13.74 -22.31 22.23
#